data_AF-A0A2E7U1A5-F1
#
_entry.id   AF-A0A2E7U1A5-F1
#
_cell.length_a   1.000
_cell.length_b   1.000
_cell.length_c   1.000
_cell.angle_alpha   90.00
_cell.angle_beta   90.00
_cell.angle_gamma   90.00
#
_symmetry.space_group_name_H-M   'P 1'
#
loop_
_entity.id
_entity.type
_entity.pdbx_description
1 polymer ?
#
loop_
_entity_poly.entity_id
_entity_poly.type
_entity_poly.pdbx_seq_one_letter_code
_entity_poly.pdbx_strand_id
1 'polypeptide(L)'
;MIGSSTRSLLTLLLAGAGVALIASDQGSSTAPERSISNLQSYSDTNSPYDGKYHFFRVQYDVGRGSSGFFRRREPAWAHDYPRAERNFLSIIQETTFVDSQTEGSNILRLNDPEIFKYPIAYIVEVGSWNPTEEEVAGLGAYLLKGGFLIVDDTRNDRGNEWANFAYHMERALPGLSLTPLEHD
;
A
#
# COMPACT_ATOMS: atom_id res chain seq x y z
N MET A 1 -31.82 49.33 2.44
CA MET A 1 -31.32 50.29 1.43
C MET A 1 -29.81 50.40 1.53
N ILE A 2 -29.09 49.90 0.51
CA ILE A 2 -28.01 50.60 -0.22
C ILE A 2 -26.86 51.10 0.69
N GLY A 3 -25.67 50.50 0.78
CA GLY A 3 -24.77 50.11 -0.31
C GLY A 3 -23.82 51.26 -0.63
N SER A 4 -22.54 51.16 -0.25
CA SER A 4 -21.42 51.79 -0.98
C SER A 4 -20.08 51.38 -0.38
N SER A 5 -19.20 50.90 -1.25
CA SER A 5 -17.82 50.46 -1.04
C SER A 5 -16.86 51.62 -1.31
N THR A 6 -15.74 51.70 -0.59
CA THR A 6 -14.52 52.32 -1.13
C THR A 6 -13.27 51.75 -0.48
N ARG A 7 -12.45 51.08 -1.28
CA ARG A 7 -11.04 50.75 -1.01
C ARG A 7 -10.18 52.00 -1.20
N SER A 8 -9.12 52.17 -0.41
CA SER A 8 -7.88 52.81 -0.87
C SER A 8 -6.69 52.39 -0.02
N LEU A 9 -5.62 52.02 -0.73
CA LEU A 9 -4.30 51.62 -0.26
C LEU A 9 -3.55 52.81 0.36
N LEU A 10 -2.67 52.52 1.32
CA LEU A 10 -1.53 53.38 1.62
C LEU A 10 -0.24 52.55 1.57
N THR A 11 0.51 52.81 0.51
CA THR A 11 1.87 52.39 0.23
C THR A 11 2.81 53.07 1.21
N LEU A 12 3.77 52.34 1.79
CA LEU A 12 5.01 52.94 2.26
C LEU A 12 6.20 52.19 1.64
N LEU A 13 7.01 52.96 0.94
CA LEU A 13 8.15 52.54 0.12
C LEU A 13 9.39 53.19 0.74
N LEU A 14 10.34 52.37 1.21
CA LEU A 14 11.74 52.75 1.41
C LEU A 14 12.56 51.55 0.90
N ALA A 15 13.11 51.62 -0.32
CA ALA A 15 14.39 52.24 -0.65
C ALA A 15 15.58 51.46 -0.07
N GLY A 16 16.10 50.53 -0.89
CA GLY A 16 17.36 49.83 -0.67
C GLY A 16 17.88 49.35 -2.02
N ALA A 17 18.66 50.20 -2.68
CA ALA A 17 19.35 49.90 -3.92
C ALA A 17 20.50 48.90 -3.67
N GLY A 18 20.54 47.84 -4.47
CA GLY A 18 21.62 46.87 -4.50
C GLY A 18 21.48 46.01 -5.75
N VAL A 19 21.86 46.58 -6.90
CA VAL A 19 21.93 45.85 -8.17
C VAL A 19 23.16 44.95 -8.12
N ALA A 20 22.93 43.65 -7.95
CA ALA A 20 23.89 42.61 -8.33
C ALA A 20 23.27 41.82 -9.48
N LEU A 21 23.72 42.11 -10.70
CA LEU A 21 23.47 41.29 -11.89
C LEU A 21 24.17 39.95 -11.70
N ILE A 22 23.43 38.93 -11.28
CA ILE A 22 23.87 37.53 -11.39
C ILE A 22 23.32 37.02 -12.72
N ALA A 23 24.25 36.69 -13.63
CA ALA A 23 23.94 36.07 -14.90
C ALA A 23 23.11 34.80 -14.66
N SER A 24 21.93 34.75 -15.26
CA SER A 24 21.09 33.55 -15.30
C SER A 24 21.72 32.55 -16.27
N ASP A 25 22.47 31.58 -15.74
CA ASP A 25 22.72 30.35 -16.45
C ASP A 25 21.39 29.55 -16.45
N GLN A 26 20.75 29.43 -17.62
CA GLN A 26 19.66 28.48 -17.82
C GLN A 26 20.26 27.07 -17.90
N GLY A 27 20.86 26.62 -16.80
CA GLY A 27 21.03 25.21 -16.53
C GLY A 27 19.64 24.65 -16.24
N SER A 28 19.17 23.73 -17.07
CA SER A 28 17.98 22.94 -16.78
C SER A 28 18.14 22.34 -15.38
N SER A 29 17.49 22.93 -14.39
CA SER A 29 17.35 22.32 -13.07
C SER A 29 16.35 21.19 -13.27
N THR A 30 16.88 20.05 -13.70
CA THR A 30 16.29 18.78 -13.31
C THR A 30 16.21 18.83 -11.80
N ALA A 31 15.01 19.12 -11.27
CA ALA A 31 14.70 18.78 -9.90
C ALA A 31 15.22 17.36 -9.73
N PRO A 32 16.08 17.08 -8.73
CA PRO A 32 16.50 15.71 -8.52
C PRO A 32 15.21 14.96 -8.34
N GLU A 33 14.89 14.10 -9.30
CA GLU A 33 13.90 13.07 -9.15
C GLU A 33 14.36 12.36 -7.90
N ARG A 34 13.73 12.69 -6.77
CA ARG A 34 13.93 11.97 -5.54
C ARG A 34 13.31 10.62 -5.83
N SER A 35 14.09 9.79 -6.51
CA SER A 35 13.95 8.36 -6.50
C SER A 35 13.62 8.04 -5.05
N ILE A 36 12.47 7.42 -4.84
CA ILE A 36 12.14 6.80 -3.56
C ILE A 36 13.06 5.57 -3.45
N SER A 37 14.37 5.78 -3.50
CA SER A 37 15.44 4.79 -3.45
C SER A 37 15.77 4.44 -2.01
N ASN A 38 14.74 4.33 -1.18
CA ASN A 38 14.79 3.77 0.17
C ASN A 38 13.45 3.09 0.48
N LEU A 39 12.84 2.42 -0.49
CA LEU A 39 12.08 1.23 -0.15
C LEU A 39 13.11 0.26 0.43
N GLN A 40 13.08 0.06 1.73
CA GLN A 40 13.88 -0.97 2.38
C GLN A 40 13.69 -2.26 1.60
N SER A 41 14.78 -2.93 1.19
CA SER A 41 14.67 -4.19 0.46
C SER A 41 14.14 -5.25 1.43
N TYR A 42 12.81 -5.38 1.52
CA TYR A 42 12.15 -6.33 2.41
C TYR A 42 12.46 -7.79 2.05
N SER A 43 13.05 -8.03 0.88
CA SER A 43 13.61 -9.32 0.46
C SER A 43 14.62 -9.87 1.48
N ASP A 44 15.36 -9.00 2.17
CA ASP A 44 16.33 -9.40 3.20
C ASP A 44 15.67 -9.81 4.53
N THR A 45 14.35 -9.59 4.66
CA THR A 45 13.57 -9.93 5.87
C THR A 45 12.76 -11.21 5.72
N ASN A 46 12.69 -11.77 4.50
CA ASN A 46 11.94 -13.00 4.24
C ASN A 46 12.64 -14.20 4.90
N SER A 47 11.84 -15.02 5.58
CA SER A 47 12.29 -16.29 6.14
C SER A 47 12.50 -17.32 5.03
N PRO A 48 13.57 -18.13 5.08
CA PRO A 48 13.76 -19.22 4.14
C PRO A 48 12.60 -20.22 4.27
N TYR A 49 12.26 -20.88 3.16
CA TYR A 49 11.23 -21.91 3.17
C TYR A 49 11.72 -23.14 3.94
N ASP A 50 11.21 -23.34 5.16
CA ASP A 50 11.54 -24.44 6.06
C ASP A 50 10.36 -25.42 6.27
N GLY A 51 9.26 -25.22 5.54
CA GLY A 51 8.05 -26.03 5.61
C GLY A 51 7.12 -25.70 6.77
N LYS A 52 7.48 -24.75 7.64
CA LYS A 52 6.58 -24.23 8.67
C LYS A 52 5.49 -23.37 8.06
N TYR A 53 4.32 -23.41 8.66
CA TYR A 53 3.21 -22.58 8.22
C TYR A 53 3.49 -21.11 8.48
N HIS A 54 3.34 -20.31 7.44
CA HIS A 54 3.05 -18.90 7.57
C HIS A 54 2.33 -18.39 6.31
N PHE A 55 1.56 -17.33 6.47
CA PHE A 55 1.06 -16.57 5.34
C PHE A 55 2.17 -15.63 4.83
N PHE A 56 1.97 -15.07 3.63
CA PHE A 56 2.77 -13.94 3.16
C PHE A 56 1.93 -12.67 3.13
N ARG A 57 2.57 -11.54 3.44
CA ARG A 57 1.98 -10.21 3.30
C ARG A 57 2.18 -9.73 1.86
N VAL A 58 1.10 -9.28 1.25
CA VAL A 58 1.12 -8.70 -0.09
C VAL A 58 1.67 -7.28 -0.02
N GLN A 59 2.83 -7.06 -0.61
CA GLN A 59 3.32 -5.72 -0.93
C GLN A 59 2.68 -5.23 -2.22
N TYR A 60 2.32 -3.95 -2.25
CA TYR A 60 1.75 -3.30 -3.43
C TYR A 60 2.11 -1.82 -3.53
N ASP A 61 1.89 -1.26 -4.72
CA ASP A 61 2.05 0.17 -4.95
C ASP A 61 0.80 0.94 -4.52
N VAL A 62 0.99 2.13 -3.95
CA VAL A 62 -0.10 3.00 -3.48
C VAL A 62 -0.54 3.93 -4.62
N GLY A 63 -1.84 3.93 -4.95
CA GLY A 63 -2.40 4.74 -6.03
C GLY A 63 -2.19 6.26 -5.84
N ARG A 64 -1.86 6.99 -6.92
CA ARG A 64 -1.74 8.46 -6.91
C ARG A 64 -3.08 9.08 -6.54
N GLY A 65 -3.15 9.72 -5.36
CA GLY A 65 -4.36 10.41 -4.88
C GLY A 65 -4.97 9.80 -3.61
N SER A 66 -4.48 8.65 -3.16
CA SER A 66 -4.81 8.13 -1.83
C SER A 66 -4.05 8.92 -0.76
N SER A 67 -4.55 10.14 -0.51
CA SER A 67 -4.06 11.09 0.49
C SER A 67 -4.67 10.74 1.87
N GLY A 68 -4.48 9.51 2.32
CA GLY A 68 -4.68 9.15 3.72
C GLY A 68 -3.53 9.73 4.54
N PHE A 69 -3.84 10.38 5.66
CA PHE A 69 -2.87 11.05 6.53
C PHE A 69 -1.74 10.10 6.97
N PHE A 70 -0.60 10.12 6.27
CA PHE A 70 0.60 9.37 6.60
C PHE A 70 1.22 9.92 7.90
N ARG A 71 0.66 9.53 9.04
CA ARG A 71 1.30 9.69 10.34
C ARG A 71 2.48 8.72 10.40
N ARG A 72 3.57 9.12 9.72
CA ARG A 72 4.82 8.39 9.47
C ARG A 72 4.88 7.79 8.08
N ARG A 73 6.10 7.78 7.58
CA ARG A 73 6.55 7.61 6.19
C ARG A 73 6.43 6.15 5.69
N GLU A 74 5.44 5.42 6.19
CA GLU A 74 5.25 3.98 6.01
C GLU A 74 4.10 3.73 5.01
N PRO A 75 4.28 2.82 4.03
CA PRO A 75 3.22 2.51 3.07
C PRO A 75 2.07 1.73 3.74
N ALA A 76 0.85 1.91 3.24
CA ALA A 76 -0.37 1.29 3.75
C ALA A 76 -0.25 -0.24 3.95
N TRP A 77 0.35 -0.93 2.97
CA TRP A 77 0.57 -2.38 3.05
C TRP A 77 1.46 -2.81 4.23
N ALA A 78 2.31 -1.93 4.78
CA ALA A 78 3.25 -2.25 5.84
C ALA A 78 2.70 -2.03 7.26
N HIS A 79 1.47 -1.53 7.40
CA HIS A 79 0.89 -1.27 8.71
C HIS A 79 0.91 -2.51 9.62
N ASP A 80 1.40 -2.27 10.84
CA ASP A 80 1.63 -3.24 11.93
C ASP A 80 2.63 -4.37 11.64
N TYR A 81 3.27 -4.39 10.48
CA TYR A 81 4.35 -5.34 10.18
C TYR A 81 5.62 -5.02 11.00
N PRO A 82 6.35 -6.01 11.53
CA PRO A 82 6.07 -7.46 11.53
C PRO A 82 5.30 -7.92 12.79
N ARG A 83 4.77 -6.99 13.58
CA ARG A 83 4.15 -7.30 14.87
C ARG A 83 2.85 -8.10 14.70
N ALA A 84 2.01 -7.73 13.73
CA ALA A 84 0.77 -8.42 13.44
C ALA A 84 1.03 -9.90 13.10
N GLU A 85 1.99 -10.16 12.21
CA GLU A 85 2.41 -11.48 11.74
C GLU A 85 2.92 -12.34 12.89
N ARG A 86 3.86 -11.82 13.67
CA ARG A 86 4.44 -12.54 14.81
C ARG A 86 3.38 -12.93 15.82
N ASN A 87 2.50 -12.00 16.16
CA ASN A 87 1.41 -12.27 17.10
C ASN A 87 0.42 -13.30 16.55
N PHE A 88 0.00 -13.17 15.29
CA PHE A 88 -0.94 -14.10 14.68
C PHE A 88 -0.37 -15.51 14.59
N LEU A 89 0.87 -15.65 14.10
CA LEU A 89 1.52 -16.95 13.98
C LEU A 89 1.83 -17.59 15.33
N SER A 90 2.16 -16.77 16.35
CA SER A 90 2.27 -17.27 17.74
C SER A 90 0.93 -17.79 18.25
N ILE A 91 -0.18 -17.08 18.02
CA ILE A 91 -1.52 -17.55 18.42
C ILE A 91 -1.86 -18.87 17.73
N ILE A 92 -1.59 -19.01 16.43
CA ILE A 92 -1.83 -20.26 15.71
C ILE A 92 -1.00 -21.41 16.32
N GLN A 93 0.28 -21.18 16.61
CA GLN A 93 1.14 -22.18 17.23
C GLN A 93 0.64 -22.60 18.63
N GLU A 94 0.17 -21.64 19.43
CA GLU A 94 -0.26 -21.90 20.81
C GLU A 94 -1.67 -22.51 20.91
N THR A 95 -2.54 -22.26 19.92
CA THR A 95 -3.96 -22.68 19.97
C THR A 95 -4.28 -23.87 19.07
N THR A 96 -3.34 -24.29 18.21
CA THR A 96 -3.51 -25.39 17.26
C THR A 96 -2.29 -26.32 17.26
N PHE A 97 -2.33 -27.41 16.49
CA PHE A 97 -1.16 -28.27 16.27
C PHE A 97 -0.33 -27.88 15.03
N VAL A 98 -0.59 -26.71 14.44
CA VAL A 98 0.12 -26.24 13.24
C VAL A 98 1.49 -25.69 13.63
N ASP A 99 2.56 -26.30 13.12
CA ASP A 99 3.92 -25.78 13.28
C ASP A 99 4.08 -24.50 12.45
N SER A 100 4.14 -23.36 13.13
CA SER A 100 4.12 -22.03 12.51
C SER A 100 5.48 -21.34 12.61
N GLN A 101 5.82 -20.51 11.63
CA GLN A 101 7.02 -19.67 11.66
C GLN A 101 6.76 -18.44 12.54
N THR A 102 7.25 -18.42 13.78
CA THR A 102 6.99 -17.31 14.72
C THR A 102 8.00 -16.18 14.67
N GLU A 103 9.16 -16.39 14.04
CA GLU A 103 10.23 -15.40 14.00
C GLU A 103 10.02 -14.33 12.92
N GLY A 104 9.24 -14.66 11.89
CA GLY A 104 8.93 -13.77 10.77
C GLY A 104 7.86 -14.31 9.84
N SER A 105 7.54 -13.53 8.81
CA SER A 105 6.78 -13.95 7.65
C SER A 105 7.41 -13.35 6.40
N ASN A 106 6.85 -13.65 5.23
CA ASN A 106 7.38 -13.15 3.97
C ASN A 106 6.54 -12.00 3.43
N ILE A 107 7.22 -11.00 2.88
CA ILE A 107 6.63 -9.94 2.08
C ILE A 107 6.89 -10.31 0.62
N LEU A 108 5.81 -10.50 -0.15
CA LEU A 108 5.89 -10.85 -1.57
C LEU A 108 4.93 -9.98 -2.37
N ARG A 109 5.21 -9.82 -3.66
CA ARG A 109 4.29 -9.23 -4.64
C ARG A 109 3.51 -10.33 -5.34
N LEU A 110 2.34 -10.00 -5.87
CA LEU A 110 1.44 -11.01 -6.46
C LEU A 110 1.93 -11.56 -7.82
N ASN A 111 2.95 -10.95 -8.43
CA ASN A 111 3.63 -11.49 -9.61
C ASN A 111 4.90 -12.31 -9.27
N ASP A 112 5.23 -12.47 -7.99
CA ASP A 112 6.37 -13.29 -7.56
C ASP A 112 6.04 -14.79 -7.67
N PRO A 113 6.84 -15.62 -8.36
CA PRO A 113 6.59 -17.06 -8.47
C PRO A 113 6.61 -17.79 -7.11
N GLU A 114 7.22 -17.21 -6.07
CA GLU A 114 7.28 -17.80 -4.73
C GLU A 114 5.93 -17.82 -4.03
N ILE A 115 4.94 -17.02 -4.46
CA ILE A 115 3.60 -16.99 -3.83
C ILE A 115 2.93 -18.36 -3.82
N PHE A 116 3.24 -19.22 -4.79
CA PHE A 116 2.66 -20.57 -4.90
C PHE A 116 3.17 -21.55 -3.85
N LYS A 117 4.18 -21.17 -3.05
CA LYS A 117 4.64 -21.96 -1.90
C LYS A 117 3.78 -21.74 -0.65
N TYR A 118 2.94 -20.72 -0.64
CA TYR A 118 2.19 -20.29 0.54
C TYR A 118 0.68 -20.38 0.28
N PRO A 119 -0.08 -21.20 1.02
CA PRO A 119 -1.50 -21.41 0.76
C PRO A 119 -2.36 -20.20 1.16
N ILE A 120 -1.83 -19.29 1.99
CA ILE A 120 -2.57 -18.10 2.46
C ILE A 120 -1.74 -16.84 2.17
N ALA A 121 -2.39 -15.87 1.55
CA ALA A 121 -1.94 -14.50 1.34
C ALA A 121 -2.72 -13.56 2.27
N TYR A 122 -2.09 -12.49 2.73
CA TYR A 122 -2.72 -11.44 3.54
C TYR A 122 -2.48 -10.07 2.91
N ILE A 123 -3.54 -9.30 2.71
CA ILE A 123 -3.49 -7.93 2.20
C ILE A 123 -4.31 -7.00 3.10
N VAL A 124 -3.79 -5.81 3.36
CA VAL A 124 -4.42 -4.81 4.24
C VAL A 124 -4.58 -3.46 3.52
N GLU A 125 -5.56 -2.67 3.92
CA GLU A 125 -5.82 -1.30 3.42
C GLU A 125 -5.98 -1.23 1.89
N VAL A 126 -6.80 -2.13 1.36
CA VAL A 126 -7.01 -2.31 -0.09
C VAL A 126 -7.62 -1.11 -0.81
N GLY A 127 -8.04 -0.05 -0.11
CA GLY A 127 -8.46 1.19 -0.76
C GLY A 127 -7.34 1.94 -1.46
N SER A 128 -6.10 1.72 -1.06
CA SER A 128 -4.92 2.33 -1.70
C SER A 128 -4.20 1.38 -2.65
N TRP A 129 -4.65 0.12 -2.71
CA TRP A 129 -4.05 -0.94 -3.52
C TRP A 129 -4.13 -0.62 -5.01
N ASN A 130 -2.97 -0.50 -5.65
CA ASN A 130 -2.86 -0.22 -7.08
C ASN A 130 -1.92 -1.24 -7.76
N PRO A 131 -2.39 -2.47 -8.00
CA PRO A 131 -1.61 -3.53 -8.62
C PRO A 131 -1.35 -3.28 -10.11
N THR A 132 -0.22 -3.78 -10.59
CA THR A 132 0.07 -3.92 -12.02
C THR A 132 -0.78 -5.01 -12.68
N GLU A 133 -0.83 -5.04 -14.02
CA GLU A 133 -1.52 -6.12 -14.74
C GLU A 133 -0.94 -7.51 -14.41
N GLU A 134 0.38 -7.59 -14.21
CA GLU A 134 1.04 -8.84 -13.83
C GLU A 134 0.62 -9.32 -12.45
N GLU A 135 0.47 -8.41 -11.49
CA GLU A 135 -0.01 -8.73 -10.14
C GLU A 135 -1.48 -9.13 -10.11
N VAL A 136 -2.31 -8.51 -10.96
CA VAL A 136 -3.72 -8.91 -11.13
C VAL A 136 -3.79 -10.32 -11.72
N ALA A 137 -3.02 -10.61 -12.77
CA ALA A 137 -2.95 -11.94 -13.36
C ALA A 137 -2.40 -12.98 -12.37
N GLY A 138 -1.39 -12.61 -11.59
CA GLY A 138 -0.80 -13.44 -10.56
C GLY A 138 -1.77 -13.77 -9.43
N LEU A 139 -2.57 -12.80 -8.97
CA LEU A 139 -3.66 -13.04 -8.02
C LEU A 139 -4.70 -14.01 -8.56
N GLY A 140 -5.14 -13.81 -9.81
CA GLY A 140 -6.09 -14.71 -10.47
C GLY A 140 -5.55 -16.15 -10.52
N ALA A 141 -4.30 -16.31 -10.93
CA ALA A 141 -3.63 -17.62 -10.96
C ALA A 141 -3.48 -18.23 -9.56
N TYR A 142 -3.14 -17.43 -8.55
CA TYR A 142 -3.02 -17.86 -7.16
C TYR A 142 -4.32 -18.44 -6.62
N LEU A 143 -5.42 -17.70 -6.77
CA LEU A 143 -6.74 -18.11 -6.29
C LEU A 143 -7.28 -19.32 -7.07
N LEU A 144 -7.12 -19.36 -8.39
CA LEU A 144 -7.54 -20.50 -9.23
C LEU A 144 -6.75 -21.79 -8.94
N LYS A 145 -5.54 -21.68 -8.39
CA LYS A 145 -4.72 -22.81 -7.95
C LYS A 145 -5.02 -23.25 -6.51
N GLY A 146 -5.99 -22.63 -5.85
CA GLY A 146 -6.42 -22.97 -4.49
C GLY A 146 -5.76 -22.14 -3.39
N GLY A 147 -5.05 -21.07 -3.74
CA GLY A 147 -4.61 -20.08 -2.76
C GLY A 147 -5.78 -19.37 -2.10
N PHE A 148 -5.59 -18.89 -0.87
CA PHE A 148 -6.60 -18.18 -0.10
C PHE A 148 -6.11 -16.78 0.26
N LEU A 149 -6.95 -15.76 0.03
CA LEU A 149 -6.60 -14.37 0.32
C LEU A 149 -7.42 -13.86 1.52
N ILE A 150 -6.72 -13.45 2.57
CA ILE A 150 -7.28 -12.69 3.68
C ILE A 150 -7.16 -11.21 3.34
N VAL A 151 -8.27 -10.48 3.44
CA VAL A 151 -8.35 -9.03 3.18
C VAL A 151 -8.78 -8.33 4.46
N ASP A 152 -7.96 -7.40 4.95
CA ASP A 152 -8.16 -6.68 6.21
C ASP A 152 -8.16 -5.16 6.01
N ASP A 153 -8.70 -4.44 7.00
CA ASP A 153 -8.96 -2.99 6.98
C ASP A 153 -9.68 -2.55 5.68
N THR A 154 -10.94 -2.98 5.57
CA THR A 154 -11.85 -2.70 4.44
C THR A 154 -13.00 -1.78 4.89
N ARG A 155 -12.66 -0.53 5.21
CA ARG A 155 -13.57 0.49 5.73
C ARG A 155 -14.29 1.25 4.61
N ASN A 156 -15.61 1.13 4.56
CA ASN A 156 -16.43 1.86 3.58
C ASN A 156 -16.52 3.37 3.88
N ASP A 157 -16.41 3.78 5.13
CA ASP A 157 -16.58 5.18 5.60
C ASP A 157 -15.38 6.09 5.26
N ARG A 158 -14.22 5.51 4.94
CA ARG A 158 -12.96 6.25 4.70
C ARG A 158 -12.53 6.41 3.25
N GLY A 159 -13.26 5.79 2.32
CA GLY A 159 -13.02 5.97 0.89
C GLY A 159 -13.10 4.66 0.13
N ASN A 160 -14.32 4.19 -0.13
CA ASN A 160 -14.65 3.14 -1.11
C ASN A 160 -13.64 1.97 -1.24
N GLU A 161 -13.05 1.53 -0.13
CA GLU A 161 -11.93 0.58 -0.12
C GLU A 161 -12.37 -0.77 -0.69
N TRP A 162 -13.60 -1.15 -0.34
CA TRP A 162 -14.28 -2.31 -0.88
C TRP A 162 -14.44 -2.26 -2.40
N ALA A 163 -14.81 -1.11 -2.97
CA ALA A 163 -14.98 -1.03 -4.42
C ALA A 163 -13.65 -1.08 -5.17
N ASN A 164 -12.57 -0.54 -4.60
CA ASN A 164 -11.24 -0.70 -5.19
C ASN A 164 -10.84 -2.18 -5.22
N PHE A 165 -11.03 -2.87 -4.10
CA PHE A 165 -10.81 -4.31 -4.04
C PHE A 165 -11.68 -5.07 -5.06
N ALA A 166 -12.99 -4.82 -5.09
CA ALA A 166 -13.92 -5.47 -6.01
C ALA A 166 -13.56 -5.21 -7.48
N TYR A 167 -13.11 -4.00 -7.83
CA TYR A 167 -12.63 -3.66 -9.18
C TYR A 167 -11.44 -4.53 -9.60
N HIS A 168 -10.45 -4.71 -8.73
CA HIS A 168 -9.30 -5.57 -9.04
C HIS A 168 -9.65 -7.05 -9.01
N MET A 169 -10.60 -7.48 -8.17
CA MET A 169 -11.10 -8.85 -8.17
C MET A 169 -11.82 -9.22 -9.46
N GLU A 170 -12.66 -8.33 -10.02
CA GLU A 170 -13.29 -8.57 -11.33
C GLU A 170 -12.25 -8.71 -12.44
N ARG A 171 -11.12 -8.00 -12.35
CA ARG A 171 -10.03 -8.14 -13.32
C ARG A 171 -9.25 -9.44 -13.12
N ALA A 172 -9.01 -9.86 -11.89
CA ALA A 172 -8.26 -11.07 -11.56
C ALA A 172 -9.07 -12.35 -11.83
N LEU A 173 -10.39 -12.32 -11.60
CA LEU A 173 -11.32 -13.43 -11.74
C LEU A 173 -12.61 -12.99 -12.46
N PRO A 174 -12.56 -12.71 -13.77
CA PRO A 174 -13.70 -12.18 -14.51
C PRO A 174 -14.92 -13.09 -14.44
N GLY A 175 -16.09 -12.50 -14.15
CA GLY A 175 -17.37 -13.22 -14.07
C GLY A 175 -17.61 -13.97 -12.77
N LEU A 176 -16.75 -13.85 -11.76
CA LEU A 176 -17.02 -14.32 -10.40
C LEU A 176 -17.58 -13.18 -9.54
N SER A 177 -18.47 -13.52 -8.60
CA SER A 177 -19.14 -12.53 -7.74
C SER A 177 -18.73 -12.66 -6.28
N LEU A 178 -18.37 -11.53 -5.66
CA LEU A 178 -18.20 -11.43 -4.21
C LEU A 178 -19.57 -11.49 -3.55
N THR A 179 -19.80 -12.52 -2.73
CA THR A 179 -21.07 -12.74 -2.05
C THR A 179 -20.85 -12.73 -0.54
N PRO A 180 -21.77 -12.12 0.25
CA PRO A 180 -21.73 -12.26 1.70
C PRO A 180 -21.72 -13.73 2.11
N LEU A 181 -20.86 -14.09 3.06
CA LEU A 181 -20.87 -15.43 3.63
C LEU A 181 -22.07 -15.54 4.58
N GLU A 182 -22.91 -16.55 4.35
CA GLU A 182 -24.00 -16.88 5.27
C GLU A 182 -23.43 -17.56 6.52
N HIS A 183 -23.98 -17.24 7.68
CA HIS A 183 -23.65 -17.87 8.95
C HIS A 183 -24.86 -18.68 9.41
N ASP A 184 -24.70 -20.00 9.50
CA ASP A 184 -25.63 -20.91 10.18
C ASP A 184 -25.45 -20.88 11.71
#